data_AF-A0A067SSE1-F1
#
_entry.id   AF-A0A067SSE1-F1
#
_cell.length_a   1.000
_cell.length_b   1.000
_cell.length_c   1.000
_cell.angle_alpha   90.00
_cell.angle_beta   90.00
_cell.angle_gamma   90.00
#
_symmetry.space_group_name_H-M   'P 1'
#
loop_
_entity.id
_entity.type
_entity.pdbx_description
1 polymer ?
#
loop_
_entity_poly.entity_id
_entity_poly.type
_entity_poly.pdbx_seq_one_letter_code
_entity_poly.pdbx_strand_id
1 'polypeptide(L)'
;MSFTAIPVPAATILVDDSNPNIQYGPGWVNSTSSLPEEDPSYPMYGTLHETVNTSELKFTFAGSSVWACGQLPEGATPLVSSQPSLWNCSVDDVRIETVHNGKFDDTLNTALCCTLLGLDAQVQHEIHISTSGSQERPILFDYLMYQTSIAVPAADLLFYAYDPMFNYSDGWERQNFSNFTTSEPSITTQAGANFTFDFYGASFSNRATVINPGSIGSSVLWFGFYNTTFAGYNPGKFSVLVDGDGATEEQGLEPAIAQMLEDRTEGQSMLFRTFALPRAQHVLTVSYEGSLATVASSKAVPLSLTYLVVRNGTANPDMSVTPSPTVLTTPSVTLTTSPTQNATTTGTRKAHLAIAIGCSSTAVLVLLILGILYRRRRMKKGNRASVESTTSSIEPFNHDPASVPANTHRKGQQLSEVQEQPIFEPAGVEAPPSYDTEPHVHDSRLNTEPIGIAL
;
A
#
# COMPACT_ATOMS: atom_id res chain seq x y z
N MET A 1 -38.70 -14.97 14.42
CA MET A 1 -37.92 -13.73 14.39
C MET A 1 -36.62 -14.05 13.70
N SER A 2 -36.35 -13.45 12.53
CA SER A 2 -35.08 -13.64 11.83
C SER A 2 -34.11 -12.58 12.34
N PHE A 3 -33.01 -12.99 12.95
CA PHE A 3 -31.94 -12.06 13.29
C PHE A 3 -31.12 -11.85 12.01
N THR A 4 -31.25 -10.68 11.39
CA THR A 4 -30.29 -10.23 10.39
C THR A 4 -28.95 -10.05 11.08
N ALA A 5 -28.01 -10.95 10.83
CA ALA A 5 -26.63 -10.78 11.27
C ALA A 5 -26.11 -9.46 10.71
N ILE A 6 -25.50 -8.64 11.57
CA ILE A 6 -24.81 -7.43 11.14
C ILE A 6 -23.62 -7.89 10.29
N PRO A 7 -23.48 -7.42 9.03
CA PRO A 7 -22.34 -7.78 8.22
C PRO A 7 -21.08 -7.28 8.91
N VAL A 8 -20.20 -8.22 9.23
CA VAL A 8 -18.85 -7.95 9.72
C VAL A 8 -18.10 -7.15 8.65
N PRO A 9 -17.41 -6.04 9.00
CA PRO A 9 -16.59 -5.30 8.06
C PRO A 9 -15.47 -6.20 7.53
N ALA A 10 -15.31 -6.27 6.21
CA ALA A 10 -14.24 -7.04 5.58
C ALA A 10 -12.91 -6.29 5.72
N ALA A 11 -11.87 -7.00 6.18
CA ALA A 11 -10.51 -6.47 6.22
C ALA A 11 -9.82 -6.68 4.87
N THR A 12 -9.02 -5.72 4.42
CA THR A 12 -8.16 -5.88 3.24
C THR A 12 -6.78 -6.32 3.70
N ILE A 13 -6.36 -7.49 3.23
CA ILE A 13 -5.05 -8.08 3.50
C ILE A 13 -4.12 -7.76 2.34
N LEU A 14 -2.96 -7.20 2.63
CA LEU A 14 -1.84 -7.05 1.70
C LEU A 14 -0.91 -8.26 1.86
N VAL A 15 -0.51 -8.85 0.75
CA VAL A 15 0.41 -9.98 0.69
C VAL A 15 1.59 -9.57 -0.18
N ASP A 16 2.70 -9.33 0.50
CA ASP A 16 3.99 -9.00 -0.07
C ASP A 16 4.55 -10.09 -0.98
N ASP A 17 5.34 -9.74 -1.99
CA ASP A 17 5.98 -10.66 -2.92
C ASP A 17 6.90 -11.66 -2.22
N SER A 18 7.55 -11.25 -1.12
CA SER A 18 8.39 -12.12 -0.29
C SER A 18 7.59 -13.07 0.60
N ASN A 19 6.25 -13.08 0.54
CA ASN A 19 5.46 -13.99 1.37
C ASN A 19 5.73 -15.46 0.98
N PRO A 20 6.15 -16.33 1.93
CA PRO A 20 6.54 -17.71 1.62
C PRO A 20 5.39 -18.60 1.14
N ASN A 21 4.14 -18.14 1.26
CA ASN A 21 2.97 -18.86 0.75
C ASN A 21 2.71 -18.57 -0.74
N ILE A 22 3.39 -17.58 -1.33
CA ILE A 22 3.38 -17.38 -2.79
C ILE A 22 4.30 -18.41 -3.42
N GLN A 23 3.72 -19.24 -4.28
CA GLN A 23 4.44 -20.28 -5.01
C GLN A 23 4.83 -19.74 -6.38
N TYR A 24 6.09 -19.33 -6.52
CA TYR A 24 6.65 -18.90 -7.79
C TYR A 24 7.09 -20.11 -8.62
N GLY A 25 6.67 -20.12 -9.88
CA GLY A 25 7.15 -21.05 -10.89
C GLY A 25 8.58 -20.75 -11.34
N PRO A 26 9.19 -21.62 -12.16
CA PRO A 26 10.53 -21.40 -12.69
C PRO A 26 10.62 -20.09 -13.50
N GLY A 27 11.66 -19.29 -13.25
CA GLY A 27 11.95 -18.06 -14.01
C GLY A 27 11.71 -16.75 -13.25
N TRP A 28 11.01 -16.79 -12.12
CA TRP A 28 10.95 -15.65 -11.20
C TRP A 28 12.26 -15.50 -10.43
N VAL A 29 12.72 -14.26 -10.31
CA VAL A 29 13.92 -13.89 -9.56
C VAL A 29 13.55 -12.77 -8.60
N ASN A 30 13.92 -12.92 -7.34
CA ASN A 30 13.79 -11.85 -6.36
C ASN A 30 14.80 -10.73 -6.68
N SER A 31 14.33 -9.50 -6.70
CA SER A 31 15.10 -8.28 -6.91
C SER A 31 14.86 -7.33 -5.75
N THR A 32 15.94 -6.77 -5.22
CA THR A 32 15.87 -5.74 -4.18
C THR A 32 15.97 -4.37 -4.82
N SER A 33 15.13 -3.43 -4.37
CA SER A 33 15.22 -2.04 -4.83
C SER A 33 16.49 -1.37 -4.33
N SER A 34 17.15 -0.63 -5.21
CA SER A 34 18.22 0.31 -4.86
C SER A 34 17.71 1.74 -4.65
N LEU A 35 16.41 1.96 -4.84
CA LEU A 35 15.79 3.27 -4.65
C LEU A 35 15.70 3.61 -3.16
N PRO A 36 15.72 4.90 -2.79
CA PRO A 36 15.40 5.32 -1.43
C PRO A 36 13.92 5.00 -1.09
N GLU A 37 13.62 4.78 0.19
CA GLU A 37 12.27 4.36 0.65
C GLU A 37 11.20 5.41 0.37
N GLU A 38 11.61 6.68 0.24
CA GLU A 38 10.77 7.82 -0.09
C GLU A 38 10.51 7.96 -1.61
N ASP A 39 11.20 7.18 -2.45
CA ASP A 39 10.98 7.21 -3.89
C ASP A 39 9.56 6.69 -4.22
N PRO A 40 8.77 7.40 -5.03
CA PRO A 40 7.43 6.93 -5.43
C PRO A 40 7.40 5.59 -6.17
N SER A 41 8.54 5.15 -6.71
CA SER A 41 8.71 3.87 -7.40
C SER A 41 9.35 2.81 -6.50
N TYR A 42 9.54 3.09 -5.21
CA TYR A 42 10.01 2.11 -4.23
C TYR A 42 8.96 1.01 -4.05
N PRO A 43 9.32 -0.27 -4.27
CA PRO A 43 8.38 -1.37 -4.12
C PRO A 43 8.04 -1.62 -2.65
N MET A 44 6.94 -2.31 -2.38
CA MET A 44 6.54 -2.63 -1.02
C MET A 44 7.69 -3.36 -0.30
N TYR A 45 8.08 -2.82 0.85
CA TYR A 45 9.20 -3.32 1.66
C TYR A 45 10.56 -3.45 0.96
N GLY A 46 10.74 -2.84 -0.22
CA GLY A 46 12.01 -2.84 -0.94
C GLY A 46 12.29 -4.11 -1.72
N THR A 47 11.32 -5.02 -1.86
CA THR A 47 11.43 -6.26 -2.62
C THR A 47 10.46 -6.29 -3.79
N LEU A 48 10.86 -6.93 -4.88
CA LEU A 48 9.97 -7.28 -5.98
C LEU A 48 10.44 -8.58 -6.61
N HIS A 49 9.54 -9.31 -7.25
CA HIS A 49 9.87 -10.44 -8.11
C HIS A 49 9.80 -10.03 -9.57
N GLU A 50 10.81 -10.42 -10.35
CA GLU A 50 10.90 -10.16 -11.78
C GLU A 50 10.92 -11.47 -12.56
N THR A 51 10.27 -11.50 -13.72
CA THR A 51 10.43 -12.57 -14.71
C THR A 51 10.58 -12.03 -16.12
N VAL A 52 11.57 -12.57 -16.83
CA VAL A 52 11.81 -12.39 -18.27
C VAL A 52 11.41 -13.61 -19.10
N ASN A 53 10.74 -14.59 -18.48
CA ASN A 53 10.32 -15.84 -19.10
C ASN A 53 8.80 -16.02 -18.99
N THR A 54 8.28 -17.01 -19.70
CA THR A 54 6.95 -17.55 -19.37
C THR A 54 7.03 -18.26 -18.03
N SER A 55 6.24 -17.81 -17.06
CA SER A 55 6.24 -18.36 -15.71
C SER A 55 4.83 -18.30 -15.12
N GLU A 56 4.70 -18.75 -13.88
CA GLU A 56 3.46 -18.69 -13.13
C GLU A 56 3.70 -18.33 -11.67
N LEU A 57 2.69 -17.81 -11.00
CA LEU A 57 2.66 -17.71 -9.54
C LEU A 57 1.30 -18.17 -9.02
N LYS A 58 1.27 -18.76 -7.84
CA LYS A 58 0.04 -19.22 -7.18
C LYS A 58 -0.01 -18.73 -5.75
N PHE A 59 -1.21 -18.38 -5.30
CA PHE A 59 -1.46 -18.00 -3.91
C PHE A 59 -2.85 -18.44 -3.47
N THR A 60 -2.94 -18.99 -2.27
CA THR A 60 -4.19 -19.47 -1.69
C THR A 60 -4.65 -18.51 -0.60
N PHE A 61 -5.91 -18.08 -0.65
CA PHE A 61 -6.50 -17.13 0.29
C PHE A 61 -7.91 -17.56 0.69
N ALA A 62 -8.46 -16.99 1.76
CA ALA A 62 -9.87 -17.18 2.11
C ALA A 62 -10.53 -15.80 2.22
N GLY A 63 -11.40 -15.47 1.28
CA GLY A 63 -11.85 -14.09 1.09
C GLY A 63 -12.88 -13.89 -0.02
N SER A 64 -13.50 -12.71 -0.03
CA SER A 64 -14.58 -12.34 -0.96
C SER A 64 -14.10 -11.64 -2.24
N SER A 65 -12.84 -11.22 -2.28
CA SER A 65 -12.25 -10.57 -3.44
C SER A 65 -10.74 -10.73 -3.45
N VAL A 66 -10.15 -10.64 -4.63
CA VAL A 66 -8.70 -10.63 -4.84
C VAL A 66 -8.33 -9.63 -5.92
N TRP A 67 -7.19 -8.99 -5.72
CA TRP A 67 -6.58 -8.01 -6.58
C TRP A 67 -5.09 -8.34 -6.72
N ALA A 68 -4.59 -8.51 -7.94
CA ALA A 68 -3.16 -8.68 -8.19
C ALA A 68 -2.75 -7.90 -9.44
N CYS A 69 -1.63 -7.17 -9.35
CA CYS A 69 -1.07 -6.43 -10.48
C CYS A 69 0.38 -6.82 -10.73
N GLY A 70 0.73 -6.98 -11.99
CA GLY A 70 2.11 -6.90 -12.46
C GLY A 70 2.41 -5.51 -13.02
N GLN A 71 3.67 -5.14 -13.09
CA GLN A 71 4.14 -3.92 -13.72
C GLN A 71 5.09 -4.26 -14.89
N LEU A 72 5.00 -3.48 -15.95
CA LEU A 72 6.03 -3.43 -16.99
C LEU A 72 6.95 -2.24 -16.72
N PRO A 73 8.27 -2.36 -16.94
CA PRO A 73 9.19 -1.25 -16.72
C PRO A 73 8.88 -0.09 -17.66
N GLU A 74 9.30 1.09 -17.22
CA GLU A 74 9.18 2.32 -17.99
C GLU A 74 9.83 2.19 -19.37
N GLY A 75 9.15 2.74 -20.40
CA GLY A 75 9.61 2.67 -21.79
C GLY A 75 9.30 1.35 -22.49
N ALA A 76 8.70 0.36 -21.82
CA ALA A 76 8.17 -0.82 -22.49
C ALA A 76 7.14 -0.39 -23.56
N THR A 77 7.31 -0.89 -24.78
CA THR A 77 6.41 -0.56 -25.89
C THR A 77 4.96 -0.88 -25.51
N PRO A 78 4.03 0.08 -25.68
CA PRO A 78 2.65 -0.10 -25.24
C PRO A 78 2.04 -1.34 -25.89
N LEU A 79 1.26 -2.08 -25.10
CA LEU A 79 0.61 -3.30 -25.55
C LEU A 79 -0.39 -2.98 -26.68
N VAL A 80 -0.11 -3.49 -27.88
CA VAL A 80 -1.10 -3.51 -28.94
C VAL A 80 -2.14 -4.56 -28.55
N SER A 81 -3.43 -4.19 -28.55
CA SER A 81 -4.57 -5.04 -28.17
C SER A 81 -4.66 -6.44 -28.81
N SER A 82 -3.81 -6.74 -29.79
CA SER A 82 -3.71 -8.02 -30.48
C SER A 82 -2.60 -8.95 -29.95
N GLN A 83 -1.78 -8.53 -28.98
CA GLN A 83 -0.74 -9.40 -28.41
C GLN A 83 -1.33 -10.40 -27.42
N PRO A 84 -0.77 -11.63 -27.33
CA PRO A 84 -1.14 -12.56 -26.27
C PRO A 84 -0.96 -11.88 -24.91
N SER A 85 -1.94 -12.03 -24.04
CA SER A 85 -1.98 -11.39 -22.73
C SER A 85 -0.74 -11.77 -21.91
N LEU A 86 0.15 -10.80 -21.70
CA LEU A 86 1.36 -10.96 -20.88
C LEU A 86 1.06 -11.35 -19.44
N TRP A 87 -0.17 -11.10 -19.00
CA TRP A 87 -0.67 -11.33 -17.65
C TRP A 87 -2.06 -11.96 -17.73
N ASN A 88 -2.18 -13.18 -17.24
CA ASN A 88 -3.40 -13.98 -17.28
C ASN A 88 -3.69 -14.51 -15.89
N CYS A 89 -4.89 -14.27 -15.39
CA CYS A 89 -5.29 -14.73 -14.07
C CYS A 89 -6.49 -15.67 -14.12
N SER A 90 -6.52 -16.61 -13.21
CA SER A 90 -7.69 -17.40 -12.86
C SER A 90 -7.82 -17.51 -11.35
N VAL A 91 -9.05 -17.61 -10.86
CA VAL A 91 -9.33 -18.03 -9.48
C VAL A 91 -10.15 -19.29 -9.54
N ASP A 92 -9.70 -20.34 -8.85
CA ASP A 92 -10.31 -21.67 -8.88
C ASP A 92 -10.55 -22.20 -10.30
N ASP A 93 -9.51 -22.10 -11.14
CA ASP A 93 -9.53 -22.45 -12.58
C ASP A 93 -10.52 -21.62 -13.45
N VAL A 94 -11.19 -20.61 -12.88
CA VAL A 94 -12.06 -19.69 -13.62
C VAL A 94 -11.25 -18.47 -14.05
N ARG A 95 -11.07 -18.31 -15.36
CA ARG A 95 -10.34 -17.18 -15.94
C ARG A 95 -11.01 -15.85 -15.62
N ILE A 96 -10.22 -14.88 -15.17
CA ILE A 96 -10.63 -13.51 -14.89
C ILE A 96 -10.17 -12.61 -16.03
N GLU A 97 -10.94 -11.57 -16.32
CA GLU A 97 -10.53 -10.56 -17.29
C GLU A 97 -9.37 -9.73 -16.73
N THR A 98 -8.25 -9.74 -17.44
CA THR A 98 -7.13 -8.84 -17.15
C THR A 98 -7.48 -7.45 -17.66
N VAL A 99 -7.63 -6.51 -16.74
CA VAL A 99 -7.89 -5.13 -17.10
C VAL A 99 -6.54 -4.46 -17.39
N HIS A 100 -6.41 -4.00 -18.63
CA HIS A 100 -5.29 -3.16 -19.03
C HIS A 100 -5.67 -1.73 -18.66
N ASN A 101 -5.47 -1.39 -17.40
CA ASN A 101 -5.61 -0.01 -16.97
C ASN A 101 -4.40 0.73 -17.51
N GLY A 102 -4.57 1.34 -18.69
CA GLY A 102 -3.61 2.31 -19.20
C GLY A 102 -3.53 3.42 -18.17
N LYS A 103 -2.46 3.38 -17.35
CA LYS A 103 -2.22 4.22 -16.17
C LYS A 103 -3.15 3.90 -14.99
N PHE A 104 -2.85 2.83 -14.25
CA PHE A 104 -3.47 2.57 -12.93
C PHE A 104 -2.96 3.54 -11.85
N ASP A 105 -1.86 4.21 -12.15
CA ASP A 105 -1.32 5.38 -11.50
C ASP A 105 -0.60 6.13 -12.64
N ASP A 106 -0.41 7.45 -12.56
CA ASP A 106 0.29 8.21 -13.62
C ASP A 106 1.78 7.77 -13.74
N THR A 107 2.19 6.76 -12.98
CA THR A 107 3.39 5.94 -13.19
C THR A 107 3.48 5.46 -14.63
N LEU A 108 4.66 5.63 -15.22
CA LEU A 108 4.98 5.27 -16.60
C LEU A 108 4.97 3.73 -16.84
N ASN A 109 4.73 2.97 -15.78
CA ASN A 109 4.62 1.53 -15.80
C ASN A 109 3.18 1.15 -16.16
N THR A 110 3.04 0.39 -17.26
CA THR A 110 1.74 -0.20 -17.59
C THR A 110 1.45 -1.29 -16.56
N ALA A 111 0.48 -1.04 -15.69
CA ALA A 111 0.00 -2.02 -14.73
C ALA A 111 -0.91 -3.05 -15.43
N LEU A 112 -0.66 -4.32 -15.17
CA LEU A 112 -1.42 -5.45 -15.66
C LEU A 112 -2.17 -6.05 -14.48
N CYS A 113 -3.45 -5.71 -14.33
CA CYS A 113 -4.19 -6.04 -13.12
C CYS A 113 -5.32 -7.03 -13.39
N CYS A 114 -5.54 -7.90 -12.42
CA CYS A 114 -6.70 -8.77 -12.35
C CYS A 114 -7.45 -8.50 -11.06
N THR A 115 -8.77 -8.38 -11.17
CA THR A 115 -9.65 -8.15 -10.01
C THR A 115 -10.83 -9.07 -10.11
N LEU A 116 -11.11 -9.80 -9.04
CA LEU A 116 -12.32 -10.58 -8.90
C LEU A 116 -13.02 -10.24 -7.58
N LEU A 117 -14.32 -9.98 -7.65
CA LEU A 117 -15.18 -9.64 -6.52
C LEU A 117 -16.30 -10.68 -6.40
N GLY A 118 -16.91 -10.79 -5.22
CA GLY A 118 -18.09 -11.62 -5.01
C GLY A 118 -17.81 -13.11 -4.85
N LEU A 119 -16.59 -13.46 -4.42
CA LEU A 119 -16.23 -14.80 -3.97
C LEU A 119 -16.89 -15.12 -2.62
N ASP A 120 -16.95 -16.40 -2.27
CA ASP A 120 -17.45 -16.82 -0.97
C ASP A 120 -16.39 -16.57 0.10
N ALA A 121 -16.64 -15.58 0.97
CA ALA A 121 -15.69 -15.16 1.99
C ALA A 121 -15.27 -16.26 2.99
N GLN A 122 -16.02 -17.37 3.07
CA GLN A 122 -15.76 -18.50 3.97
C GLN A 122 -15.01 -19.65 3.30
N VAL A 123 -14.81 -19.58 1.98
CA VAL A 123 -14.16 -20.62 1.19
C VAL A 123 -12.72 -20.24 0.90
N GLN A 124 -11.87 -21.27 0.84
CA GLN A 124 -10.50 -21.14 0.39
C GLN A 124 -10.46 -21.12 -1.13
N HIS A 125 -9.85 -20.09 -1.69
CA HIS A 125 -9.68 -19.84 -3.10
C HIS A 125 -8.20 -19.88 -3.48
N GLU A 126 -7.87 -20.26 -4.72
CA GLU A 126 -6.52 -20.16 -5.27
C GLU A 126 -6.51 -19.20 -6.45
N ILE A 127 -5.71 -18.12 -6.36
CA ILE A 127 -5.36 -17.31 -7.52
C ILE A 127 -4.14 -17.92 -8.21
N HIS A 128 -4.27 -18.15 -9.51
CA HIS A 128 -3.19 -18.61 -10.39
C HIS A 128 -2.96 -17.55 -11.45
N ILE A 129 -1.73 -17.05 -11.55
CA ILE A 129 -1.34 -16.04 -12.52
C ILE A 129 -0.27 -16.66 -13.42
N SER A 130 -0.55 -16.69 -14.73
CA SER A 130 0.43 -17.05 -15.75
C SER A 130 0.93 -15.80 -16.44
N THR A 131 2.25 -15.70 -16.58
CA THR A 131 2.93 -14.53 -17.15
C THR A 131 3.75 -14.92 -18.37
N SER A 132 3.97 -13.98 -19.28
CA SER A 132 4.80 -14.18 -20.47
C SER A 132 5.79 -13.04 -20.63
N GLY A 133 6.79 -12.97 -19.74
CA GLY A 133 7.86 -11.97 -19.79
C GLY A 133 8.85 -12.23 -20.93
N SER A 134 9.63 -11.20 -21.29
CA SER A 134 10.81 -11.29 -22.18
C SER A 134 11.92 -10.38 -21.66
N GLN A 135 13.14 -10.46 -22.23
CA GLN A 135 14.23 -9.56 -21.84
C GLN A 135 13.92 -8.08 -22.14
N GLU A 136 13.17 -7.82 -23.21
CA GLU A 136 12.76 -6.46 -23.59
C GLU A 136 11.55 -5.97 -22.78
N ARG A 137 10.83 -6.89 -22.11
CA ARG A 137 9.61 -6.62 -21.34
C ARG A 137 9.54 -7.55 -20.13
N PRO A 138 10.41 -7.34 -19.12
CA PRO A 138 10.28 -8.06 -17.87
C PRO A 138 8.93 -7.70 -17.22
N ILE A 139 8.39 -8.65 -16.48
CA ILE A 139 7.20 -8.46 -15.66
C ILE A 139 7.65 -8.42 -14.20
N LEU A 140 7.30 -7.34 -13.53
CA LEU A 140 7.57 -7.10 -12.12
C LEU A 140 6.31 -7.39 -11.31
N PHE A 141 6.44 -8.01 -10.14
CA PHE A 141 5.37 -8.28 -9.20
C PHE A 141 5.83 -7.88 -7.79
N ASP A 142 4.98 -7.15 -7.07
CA ASP A 142 5.33 -6.52 -5.79
C ASP A 142 4.40 -7.00 -4.67
N TYR A 143 3.08 -6.93 -4.87
CA TYR A 143 2.14 -7.49 -3.90
C TYR A 143 0.81 -7.85 -4.55
N LEU A 144 0.01 -8.62 -3.82
CA LEU A 144 -1.41 -8.81 -4.07
C LEU A 144 -2.24 -8.42 -2.85
N MET A 145 -3.53 -8.20 -3.05
CA MET A 145 -4.47 -7.90 -1.99
C MET A 145 -5.70 -8.80 -2.08
N TYR A 146 -6.29 -9.13 -0.93
CA TYR A 146 -7.59 -9.80 -0.89
C TYR A 146 -8.41 -9.28 0.28
N GLN A 147 -9.74 -9.35 0.17
CA GLN A 147 -10.63 -8.99 1.28
C GLN A 147 -11.13 -10.23 1.99
N THR A 148 -11.13 -10.23 3.32
CA THR A 148 -11.61 -11.35 4.13
C THR A 148 -12.52 -10.89 5.25
N SER A 149 -13.49 -11.73 5.60
CA SER A 149 -14.32 -11.58 6.81
C SER A 149 -13.92 -12.57 7.90
N ILE A 150 -12.94 -13.43 7.63
CA ILE A 150 -12.40 -14.39 8.59
C ILE A 150 -11.31 -13.70 9.39
N ALA A 151 -11.25 -14.01 10.69
CA ALA A 151 -10.18 -13.51 11.53
C ALA A 151 -8.81 -14.04 11.06
N VAL A 152 -7.86 -13.13 10.80
CA VAL A 152 -6.49 -13.48 10.43
C VAL A 152 -5.56 -13.12 11.60
N PRO A 153 -4.84 -14.09 12.19
CA PRO A 153 -4.08 -13.87 13.42
C PRO A 153 -2.86 -12.96 13.23
N ALA A 154 -2.28 -12.93 12.04
CA ALA A 154 -1.19 -12.03 11.67
C ALA A 154 -1.20 -11.84 10.15
N ALA A 155 -1.32 -10.59 9.71
CA ALA A 155 -1.25 -10.20 8.31
C ALA A 155 -0.90 -8.72 8.19
N ASP A 156 -0.53 -8.27 6.99
CA ASP A 156 -0.39 -6.85 6.72
C ASP A 156 -1.77 -6.31 6.33
N LEU A 157 -2.30 -5.39 7.14
CA LEU A 157 -3.65 -4.87 6.98
C LEU A 157 -3.61 -3.54 6.26
N LEU A 158 -4.36 -3.41 5.17
CA LEU A 158 -4.47 -2.19 4.38
C LEU A 158 -5.75 -1.42 4.76
N PHE A 159 -5.60 -0.14 5.08
CA PHE A 159 -6.69 0.77 5.41
C PHE A 159 -6.65 2.00 4.51
N TYR A 160 -7.70 2.25 3.74
CA TYR A 160 -7.76 3.42 2.85
C TYR A 160 -8.14 4.70 3.62
N ALA A 161 -7.78 5.88 3.09
CA ALA A 161 -8.04 7.18 3.73
C ALA A 161 -9.52 7.53 4.02
N TYR A 162 -10.47 6.71 3.58
CA TYR A 162 -11.89 6.84 3.89
C TYR A 162 -12.40 5.77 4.88
N ASP A 163 -11.49 5.00 5.47
CA ASP A 163 -11.83 3.97 6.44
C ASP A 163 -12.54 4.59 7.66
N PRO A 164 -13.69 4.04 8.09
CA PRO A 164 -14.44 4.59 9.22
C PRO A 164 -13.71 4.51 10.57
N MET A 165 -12.63 3.73 10.68
CA MET A 165 -11.79 3.68 11.88
C MET A 165 -10.87 4.90 12.01
N PHE A 166 -10.73 5.69 10.94
CA PHE A 166 -9.90 6.90 10.95
C PHE A 166 -10.68 8.09 11.50
N ASN A 167 -10.04 8.82 12.40
CA ASN A 167 -10.60 10.02 12.99
C ASN A 167 -9.73 11.23 12.62
N TYR A 168 -10.27 12.05 11.73
CA TYR A 168 -9.69 13.29 11.23
C TYR A 168 -10.24 14.48 12.01
N SER A 169 -9.39 15.38 12.48
CA SER A 169 -9.83 16.66 13.02
C SER A 169 -10.28 17.62 11.91
N ASP A 170 -10.77 18.79 12.32
CA ASP A 170 -10.99 19.92 11.40
C ASP A 170 -9.71 20.24 10.60
N GLY A 171 -9.86 20.52 9.31
CA GLY A 171 -8.77 20.88 8.38
C GLY A 171 -8.40 19.81 7.35
N TRP A 172 -8.91 18.59 7.50
CA TRP A 172 -8.75 17.54 6.50
C TRP A 172 -9.83 17.61 5.42
N GLU A 173 -9.41 17.46 4.16
CA GLU A 173 -10.26 17.49 2.98
C GLU A 173 -10.02 16.24 2.14
N ARG A 174 -11.09 15.62 1.66
CA ARG A 174 -10.99 14.53 0.69
C ARG A 174 -10.74 15.09 -0.69
N GLN A 175 -9.79 14.52 -1.40
CA GLN A 175 -9.51 14.86 -2.78
C GLN A 175 -10.13 13.83 -3.71
N ASN A 176 -10.88 14.31 -4.69
CA ASN A 176 -11.40 13.49 -5.76
C ASN A 176 -10.48 13.62 -6.97
N PHE A 177 -9.48 12.75 -7.02
CA PHE A 177 -8.61 12.63 -8.18
C PHE A 177 -9.22 11.64 -9.16
N SER A 178 -9.33 12.04 -10.42
CA SER A 178 -9.82 11.14 -11.49
C SER A 178 -8.94 9.91 -11.72
N ASN A 179 -7.68 9.97 -11.25
CA ASN A 179 -6.65 8.99 -11.55
C ASN A 179 -6.56 7.89 -10.49
N PHE A 180 -6.92 8.19 -9.22
CA PHE A 180 -6.97 7.18 -8.17
C PHE A 180 -8.31 6.45 -8.20
N THR A 181 -8.36 5.34 -8.95
CA THR A 181 -9.61 4.61 -9.19
C THR A 181 -10.17 3.87 -7.97
N THR A 182 -9.39 3.71 -6.89
CA THR A 182 -9.76 2.89 -5.72
C THR A 182 -9.68 3.61 -4.38
N SER A 183 -9.03 4.78 -4.31
CA SER A 183 -8.86 5.51 -3.06
C SER A 183 -9.05 7.01 -3.25
N GLU A 184 -10.03 7.59 -2.57
CA GLU A 184 -10.09 9.05 -2.38
C GLU A 184 -9.09 9.41 -1.26
N PRO A 185 -7.91 9.97 -1.56
CA PRO A 185 -6.98 10.33 -0.51
C PRO A 185 -7.50 11.53 0.29
N SER A 186 -7.03 11.65 1.51
CA SER A 186 -7.32 12.77 2.41
C SER A 186 -6.08 13.67 2.51
N ILE A 187 -6.26 14.98 2.49
CA ILE A 187 -5.16 15.95 2.63
C ILE A 187 -5.46 17.00 3.69
N THR A 188 -4.43 17.60 4.27
CA THR A 188 -4.56 18.81 5.09
C THR A 188 -3.48 19.83 4.74
N THR A 189 -3.89 21.09 4.68
CA THR A 189 -2.99 22.27 4.62
C THR A 189 -3.05 23.11 5.89
N GLN A 190 -3.88 22.71 6.85
CA GLN A 190 -4.15 23.47 8.07
C GLN A 190 -3.20 23.01 9.18
N ALA A 191 -2.29 23.89 9.59
CA ALA A 191 -1.45 23.64 10.76
C ALA A 191 -2.30 23.38 12.02
N GLY A 192 -1.92 22.37 12.79
CA GLY A 192 -2.66 21.84 13.94
C GLY A 192 -3.74 20.81 13.60
N ALA A 193 -3.92 20.46 12.32
CA ALA A 193 -4.82 19.37 11.95
C ALA A 193 -4.23 18.02 12.40
N ASN A 194 -5.05 17.22 13.06
CA ASN A 194 -4.70 15.95 13.65
C ASN A 194 -5.41 14.80 12.94
N PHE A 195 -4.74 13.66 12.92
CA PHE A 195 -5.26 12.36 12.54
C PHE A 195 -5.03 11.39 13.70
N THR A 196 -6.03 10.56 13.99
CA THR A 196 -5.94 9.51 15.01
C THR A 196 -6.47 8.18 14.45
N PHE A 197 -5.77 7.10 14.81
CA PHE A 197 -6.11 5.74 14.39
C PHE A 197 -5.77 4.73 15.48
N ASP A 198 -6.80 4.01 15.94
CA ASP A 198 -6.64 2.90 16.87
C ASP A 198 -6.37 1.60 16.10
N PHE A 199 -5.30 0.90 16.43
CA PHE A 199 -4.94 -0.37 15.79
C PHE A 199 -4.44 -1.41 16.79
N TYR A 200 -4.38 -2.66 16.34
CA TYR A 200 -3.91 -3.77 17.17
C TYR A 200 -2.72 -4.45 16.51
N GLY A 201 -1.62 -4.54 17.24
CA GLY A 201 -0.46 -5.33 16.85
C GLY A 201 -0.72 -6.83 17.03
N ALA A 202 -0.24 -7.66 16.11
CA ALA A 202 -0.40 -9.10 16.19
C ALA A 202 0.47 -9.72 17.29
N SER A 203 -0.02 -10.84 17.83
CA SER A 203 0.78 -11.66 18.73
C SER A 203 1.51 -12.71 17.97
N PHE A 204 2.78 -12.87 18.31
CA PHE A 204 3.31 -14.21 18.36
C PHE A 204 2.92 -14.85 19.70
N SER A 205 2.34 -16.05 19.62
CA SER A 205 2.13 -16.89 20.78
C SER A 205 3.51 -17.37 21.25
N ASN A 206 3.86 -17.06 22.51
CA ASN A 206 5.15 -17.30 23.16
C ASN A 206 5.54 -18.79 23.33
N ARG A 207 5.15 -19.68 22.42
CA ARG A 207 5.41 -21.11 22.54
C ARG A 207 6.68 -21.60 21.85
N ALA A 208 7.49 -20.70 21.29
CA ALA A 208 8.83 -21.03 20.82
C ALA A 208 9.88 -20.26 21.65
N THR A 209 10.39 -20.97 22.65
CA THR A 209 11.69 -20.77 23.29
C THR A 209 12.77 -20.34 22.27
N VAL A 210 13.67 -19.45 22.72
CA VAL A 210 14.98 -19.08 22.16
C VAL A 210 15.04 -17.81 21.29
N ILE A 211 15.29 -16.68 21.96
CA ILE A 211 16.29 -15.64 21.66
C ILE A 211 16.69 -15.48 20.17
N ASN A 212 15.82 -14.88 19.36
CA ASN A 212 16.26 -14.11 18.20
C ASN A 212 15.88 -12.65 18.45
N PRO A 213 16.84 -11.72 18.63
CA PRO A 213 16.59 -10.30 18.88
C PRO A 213 15.96 -9.54 17.69
N GLY A 214 15.52 -10.24 16.65
CA GLY A 214 14.73 -9.69 15.54
C GLY A 214 13.22 -9.89 15.69
N SER A 215 12.69 -9.95 16.92
CA SER A 215 11.25 -10.11 17.14
C SER A 215 10.47 -9.05 16.38
N ILE A 216 9.69 -9.53 15.40
CA ILE A 216 8.99 -8.74 14.40
C ILE A 216 7.76 -8.11 15.07
N GLY A 217 7.95 -6.94 15.67
CA GLY A 217 6.85 -6.13 16.17
C GLY A 217 5.95 -5.63 15.02
N SER A 218 4.78 -5.11 15.38
CA SER A 218 3.89 -4.47 14.41
C SER A 218 4.40 -3.07 14.08
N SER A 219 4.24 -2.61 12.85
CA SER A 219 4.61 -1.24 12.48
C SER A 219 3.59 -0.67 11.51
N VAL A 220 3.37 0.64 11.56
CA VAL A 220 2.48 1.32 10.61
C VAL A 220 3.32 2.00 9.55
N LEU A 221 2.98 1.76 8.29
CA LEU A 221 3.50 2.49 7.14
C LEU A 221 2.43 3.47 6.68
N TRP A 222 2.82 4.73 6.52
CA TRP A 222 1.95 5.80 6.05
C TRP A 222 2.25 6.12 4.60
N PHE A 223 1.31 5.82 3.70
CA PHE A 223 1.43 6.17 2.29
C PHE A 223 0.62 7.42 2.01
N GLY A 224 1.30 8.44 1.49
CA GLY A 224 0.70 9.66 0.99
C GLY A 224 1.03 9.85 -0.48
N PHE A 225 0.78 11.03 -1.00
CA PHE A 225 1.18 11.41 -2.35
C PHE A 225 1.78 12.82 -2.38
N TYR A 226 2.71 13.00 -3.31
CA TYR A 226 3.20 14.30 -3.75
C TYR A 226 2.51 14.68 -5.06
N ASN A 227 2.30 15.97 -5.28
CA ASN A 227 1.75 16.50 -6.52
C ASN A 227 2.69 17.59 -7.06
N THR A 228 2.95 17.63 -8.37
CA THR A 228 3.84 18.63 -8.98
C THR A 228 3.28 20.05 -8.90
N THR A 229 1.98 20.22 -8.69
CA THR A 229 1.39 21.52 -8.34
C THR A 229 1.86 22.04 -6.98
N PHE A 230 2.48 21.19 -6.16
CA PHE A 230 3.18 21.59 -4.94
C PHE A 230 4.59 22.16 -5.22
N ALA A 231 5.04 22.23 -6.48
CA ALA A 231 6.30 22.89 -6.82
C ALA A 231 6.26 24.37 -6.39
N GLY A 232 7.27 24.80 -5.63
CA GLY A 232 7.33 26.13 -5.02
C GLY A 232 6.71 26.26 -3.63
N TYR A 233 6.20 25.16 -3.06
CA TYR A 233 5.81 25.11 -1.66
C TYR A 233 7.06 24.98 -0.77
N ASN A 234 7.00 25.51 0.45
CA ASN A 234 8.02 25.30 1.46
C ASN A 234 7.95 23.86 1.98
N PRO A 235 9.04 23.33 2.60
CA PRO A 235 8.97 22.11 3.38
C PRO A 235 7.83 22.17 4.41
N GLY A 236 7.03 21.11 4.43
CA GLY A 236 6.03 20.87 5.46
C GLY A 236 6.63 20.09 6.62
N LYS A 237 6.02 20.18 7.79
CA LYS A 237 6.35 19.34 8.94
C LYS A 237 5.12 18.66 9.50
N PHE A 238 5.33 17.47 10.02
CA PHE A 238 4.34 16.77 10.83
C PHE A 238 5.04 15.99 11.94
N SER A 239 4.27 15.69 12.96
CA SER A 239 4.71 14.92 14.11
C SER A 239 3.96 13.61 14.20
N VAL A 240 4.67 12.56 14.61
CA VAL A 240 4.10 11.22 14.81
C VAL A 240 4.25 10.83 16.28
N LEU A 241 3.15 10.34 16.86
CA LEU A 241 3.10 9.81 18.22
C LEU A 241 2.37 8.47 18.22
N VAL A 242 2.91 7.49 18.96
CA VAL A 242 2.24 6.22 19.22
C VAL A 242 2.01 6.09 20.71
N ASP A 243 0.77 5.85 21.12
CA ASP A 243 0.32 5.71 22.51
C ASP A 243 0.50 6.95 23.39
N GLY A 244 0.80 8.10 22.79
CA GLY A 244 1.10 9.34 23.52
C GLY A 244 2.43 9.32 24.27
N ASP A 245 3.21 8.24 24.15
CA ASP A 245 4.50 8.07 24.76
C ASP A 245 5.62 8.35 23.74
N GLY A 246 6.67 9.05 24.19
CA GLY A 246 7.89 9.29 23.41
C GLY A 246 8.15 10.74 23.05
N ALA A 247 9.37 11.01 22.60
CA ALA A 247 9.68 12.28 21.96
C ALA A 247 8.93 12.36 20.64
N THR A 248 8.23 13.47 20.41
CA THR A 248 7.61 13.75 19.14
C THR A 248 8.66 13.72 18.04
N GLU A 249 8.61 12.72 17.18
CA GLU A 249 9.51 12.66 16.03
C GLU A 249 8.96 13.60 14.96
N GLU A 250 9.65 14.71 14.75
CA GLU A 250 9.35 15.64 13.67
C GLU A 250 9.83 15.05 12.35
N GLN A 251 8.90 14.88 11.42
CA GLN A 251 9.15 14.42 10.06
C GLN A 251 8.96 15.57 9.07
N GLY A 252 9.76 15.55 8.01
CA GLY A 252 9.75 16.56 6.96
C GLY A 252 9.00 16.09 5.71
N LEU A 253 8.26 17.01 5.09
CA LEU A 253 7.70 16.84 3.75
C LEU A 253 8.53 17.69 2.78
N GLU A 254 9.44 17.03 2.07
CA GLU A 254 10.38 17.72 1.19
C GLU A 254 9.78 18.01 -0.19
N PRO A 255 9.76 19.28 -0.65
CA PRO A 255 9.27 19.64 -1.97
C PRO A 255 10.10 19.03 -3.10
N ALA A 256 11.35 18.64 -2.83
CA ALA A 256 12.24 18.00 -3.80
C ALA A 256 11.68 16.67 -4.31
N ILE A 257 10.94 15.92 -3.47
CA ILE A 257 10.30 14.67 -3.89
C ILE A 257 9.22 14.94 -4.95
N ALA A 258 8.46 16.03 -4.80
CA ALA A 258 7.50 16.44 -5.83
C ALA A 258 8.19 16.87 -7.14
N GLN A 259 9.43 17.35 -7.09
CA GLN A 259 10.19 17.72 -8.30
C GLN A 259 10.73 16.50 -9.05
N MET A 260 11.00 15.39 -8.35
CA MET A 260 11.41 14.11 -8.96
C MET A 260 10.30 13.48 -9.80
N LEU A 261 9.07 13.97 -9.69
CA LEU A 261 7.95 13.47 -10.48
C LEU A 261 8.05 13.84 -11.97
N GLU A 262 8.95 14.75 -12.38
CA GLU A 262 9.27 15.23 -13.75
C GLU A 262 8.06 15.39 -14.71
N ASP A 263 7.50 14.28 -15.20
CA ASP A 263 6.38 14.21 -16.14
C ASP A 263 5.04 13.79 -15.51
N ARG A 264 5.01 13.49 -14.21
CA ARG A 264 3.83 13.01 -13.46
C ARG A 264 3.17 14.17 -12.73
N THR A 265 1.84 14.17 -12.74
CA THR A 265 1.09 15.14 -11.93
C THR A 265 1.17 14.79 -10.45
N GLU A 266 1.20 13.50 -10.14
CA GLU A 266 1.08 12.92 -8.81
C GLU A 266 1.99 11.68 -8.69
N GLY A 267 2.46 11.40 -7.49
CA GLY A 267 3.16 10.14 -7.18
C GLY A 267 2.97 9.77 -5.73
N GLN A 268 2.57 8.52 -5.49
CA GLN A 268 2.41 7.98 -4.16
C GLN A 268 3.77 7.64 -3.55
N SER A 269 3.99 7.95 -2.29
CA SER A 269 5.25 7.65 -1.59
C SER A 269 4.96 7.30 -0.12
N MET A 270 5.86 6.52 0.48
CA MET A 270 5.82 6.27 1.91
C MET A 270 6.38 7.48 2.65
N LEU A 271 5.54 8.16 3.43
CA LEU A 271 5.94 9.38 4.15
C LEU A 271 6.69 9.06 5.43
N PHE A 272 6.30 8.00 6.13
CA PHE A 272 7.01 7.50 7.30
C PHE A 272 6.62 6.07 7.62
N ARG A 273 7.44 5.46 8.49
CA ARG A 273 7.19 4.16 9.11
C ARG A 273 7.45 4.25 10.60
N THR A 274 6.54 3.71 11.41
CA THR A 274 6.78 3.62 12.86
C THR A 274 7.82 2.53 13.18
N PHE A 275 8.45 2.63 14.34
CA PHE A 275 9.23 1.53 14.89
C PHE A 275 8.35 0.28 15.13
N ALA A 276 9.01 -0.86 15.36
CA ALA A 276 8.34 -2.11 15.68
C ALA A 276 7.76 -2.06 17.11
N LEU A 277 6.44 -2.13 17.19
CA LEU A 277 5.65 -2.04 18.42
C LEU A 277 5.40 -3.44 19.00
N PRO A 278 5.32 -3.56 20.34
CA PRO A 278 4.92 -4.80 20.98
C PRO A 278 3.47 -5.17 20.63
N ARG A 279 3.04 -6.38 20.99
CA ARG A 279 1.63 -6.75 20.85
C ARG A 279 0.78 -6.00 21.88
N ALA A 280 0.04 -4.98 21.45
CA ALA A 280 -1.03 -4.37 22.22
C ALA A 280 -2.04 -3.67 21.31
N GLN A 281 -3.06 -3.07 21.92
CA GLN A 281 -3.81 -2.00 21.28
C GLN A 281 -2.93 -0.75 21.32
N HIS A 282 -2.84 -0.05 20.19
CA HIS A 282 -2.07 1.17 20.03
C HIS A 282 -2.93 2.28 19.45
N VAL A 283 -2.50 3.52 19.70
CA VAL A 283 -3.10 4.72 19.12
C VAL A 283 -2.04 5.48 18.33
N LEU A 284 -2.17 5.52 17.00
CA LEU A 284 -1.37 6.38 16.15
C LEU A 284 -2.00 7.78 16.12
N THR A 285 -1.23 8.80 16.49
CA THR A 285 -1.59 10.21 16.33
C THR A 285 -0.59 10.89 15.39
N VAL A 286 -1.10 11.57 14.36
CA VAL A 286 -0.29 12.37 13.44
C VAL A 286 -0.81 13.80 13.43
N SER A 287 0.07 14.76 13.66
CA SER A 287 -0.26 16.20 13.71
C SER A 287 0.48 16.94 12.62
N TYR A 288 -0.24 17.64 11.74
CA TYR A 288 0.38 18.47 10.72
C TYR A 288 0.74 19.84 11.29
N GLU A 289 2.02 20.19 11.25
CA GLU A 289 2.53 21.44 11.84
C GLU A 289 2.55 22.60 10.83
N GLY A 290 2.42 22.29 9.54
CA GLY A 290 2.47 23.28 8.47
C GLY A 290 3.90 23.66 8.09
N SER A 291 4.10 24.94 7.74
CA SER A 291 5.41 25.48 7.38
C SER A 291 6.06 26.14 8.59
N LEU A 292 7.38 26.02 8.74
CA LEU A 292 8.18 26.82 9.67
C LEU A 292 8.31 28.32 9.27
N ALA A 293 7.49 28.80 8.33
CA ALA A 293 7.84 29.91 7.45
C ALA A 293 8.32 31.19 8.16
N THR A 294 9.58 31.52 7.91
CA THR A 294 10.15 32.88 7.94
C THR A 294 9.82 33.67 6.66
N VAL A 295 9.19 33.06 5.65
CA VAL A 295 8.82 33.71 4.37
C VAL A 295 7.30 33.79 4.24
N ALA A 296 6.76 34.99 4.43
CA ALA A 296 5.33 35.27 4.64
C ALA A 296 4.37 35.00 3.45
N SER A 297 4.77 34.22 2.44
CA SER A 297 3.98 34.07 1.20
C SER A 297 3.98 32.68 0.56
N SER A 298 4.79 31.72 1.03
CA SER A 298 4.80 30.36 0.49
C SER A 298 4.01 29.41 1.39
N LYS A 299 3.17 28.58 0.76
CA LYS A 299 2.42 27.50 1.43
C LYS A 299 3.37 26.32 1.71
N ALA A 300 3.16 25.56 2.78
CA ALA A 300 3.89 24.31 3.02
C ALA A 300 3.28 23.14 2.24
N VAL A 301 4.13 22.19 1.84
CA VAL A 301 3.67 20.92 1.25
C VAL A 301 2.61 20.30 2.17
N PRO A 302 1.40 20.01 1.66
CA PRO A 302 0.33 19.45 2.48
C PRO A 302 0.68 18.04 2.95
N LEU A 303 0.21 17.68 4.14
CA LEU A 303 0.21 16.28 4.56
C LEU A 303 -0.94 15.57 3.87
N SER A 304 -0.65 14.41 3.28
CA SER A 304 -1.61 13.59 2.56
C SER A 304 -1.61 12.16 3.10
N LEU A 305 -2.75 11.49 2.95
CA LEU A 305 -2.95 10.09 3.29
C LEU A 305 -3.73 9.43 2.16
N THR A 306 -3.14 8.41 1.54
CA THR A 306 -3.79 7.54 0.55
C THR A 306 -4.26 6.26 1.25
N TYR A 307 -3.36 5.60 1.97
CA TYR A 307 -3.66 4.45 2.80
C TYR A 307 -2.60 4.22 3.90
N LEU A 308 -2.96 3.42 4.90
CA LEU A 308 -2.04 2.88 5.90
C LEU A 308 -1.87 1.37 5.69
N VAL A 309 -0.67 0.88 5.97
CA VAL A 309 -0.41 -0.56 6.13
C VAL A 309 0.01 -0.82 7.57
N VAL A 310 -0.78 -1.61 8.30
CA VAL A 310 -0.40 -2.12 9.62
C VAL A 310 0.25 -3.47 9.43
N ARG A 311 1.59 -3.51 9.51
CA ARG A 311 2.35 -4.76 9.38
C ARG A 311 2.15 -5.65 10.57
N ASN A 312 1.98 -6.94 10.31
CA ASN A 312 1.67 -7.94 11.33
C ASN A 312 0.55 -7.44 12.26
N GLY A 313 -0.57 -6.98 11.70
CA GLY A 313 -1.78 -6.69 12.42
C GLY A 313 -2.65 -7.94 12.62
N THR A 314 -3.58 -7.88 13.56
CA THR A 314 -4.65 -8.88 13.68
C THR A 314 -5.91 -8.35 13.00
N ALA A 315 -6.38 -9.01 11.95
CA ALA A 315 -7.74 -8.80 11.48
C ALA A 315 -8.66 -9.60 12.39
N ASN A 316 -9.22 -8.98 13.43
CA ASN A 316 -10.30 -9.60 14.19
C ASN A 316 -11.61 -8.89 13.85
N PRO A 317 -12.56 -9.56 13.18
CA PRO A 317 -13.86 -8.98 12.83
C PRO A 317 -14.67 -8.52 14.04
N ASP A 318 -14.40 -9.09 15.22
CA ASP A 318 -15.06 -8.75 16.48
C ASP A 318 -14.40 -7.56 17.21
N MET A 319 -13.46 -6.84 16.58
CA MET A 319 -13.02 -5.52 17.05
C MET A 319 -14.11 -4.47 16.80
N SER A 320 -15.31 -4.73 17.30
CA SER A 320 -16.21 -3.70 17.78
C SER A 320 -15.44 -2.97 18.86
N VAL A 321 -14.83 -1.84 18.51
CA VAL A 321 -14.30 -0.86 19.45
C VAL A 321 -15.42 -0.60 20.45
N THR A 322 -15.36 -1.27 21.60
CA THR A 322 -16.27 -0.97 22.68
C THR A 322 -15.87 0.44 23.06
N PRO A 323 -16.74 1.45 22.86
CA PRO A 323 -16.34 2.84 23.05
C PRO A 323 -15.75 2.95 24.44
N SER A 324 -14.46 3.29 24.50
CA SER A 324 -13.73 3.42 25.74
C SER A 324 -14.58 4.29 26.67
N PRO A 325 -14.90 3.84 27.90
CA PRO A 325 -15.86 4.52 28.75
C PRO A 325 -15.41 5.96 28.89
N THR A 326 -16.19 6.88 28.33
CA THR A 326 -15.96 8.31 28.44
C THR A 326 -15.70 8.60 29.91
N VAL A 327 -14.46 8.98 30.24
CA VAL A 327 -14.11 9.42 31.58
C VAL A 327 -15.07 10.56 31.88
N LEU A 328 -16.02 10.29 32.77
CA LEU A 328 -17.04 11.24 33.18
C LEU A 328 -16.30 12.36 33.91
N THR A 329 -15.88 13.38 33.18
CA THR A 329 -15.41 14.63 33.77
C THR A 329 -16.61 15.23 34.48
N THR A 330 -16.64 15.01 35.79
CA THR A 330 -17.60 15.60 36.72
C THR A 330 -17.72 17.10 36.41
N PRO A 331 -18.89 17.61 35.97
CA PRO A 331 -19.07 19.03 35.81
C PRO A 331 -19.04 19.68 37.20
N SER A 332 -17.96 20.41 37.50
CA SER A 332 -17.92 21.30 38.64
C SER A 332 -18.81 22.50 38.32
N VAL A 333 -20.10 22.39 38.68
CA VAL A 333 -21.08 23.45 38.55
C VAL A 333 -20.83 24.48 39.65
N THR A 334 -20.09 25.54 39.33
CA THR A 334 -20.09 26.76 40.13
C THR A 334 -21.39 27.52 39.83
N LEU A 335 -22.32 27.47 40.77
CA LEU A 335 -23.56 28.25 40.75
C LEU A 335 -23.25 29.74 40.88
N THR A 336 -23.30 30.46 39.76
CA THR A 336 -23.31 31.93 39.77
C THR A 336 -24.74 32.40 39.46
N THR A 337 -25.43 32.85 40.50
CA THR A 337 -26.73 33.50 40.44
C THR A 337 -26.62 34.88 39.79
N SER A 338 -27.42 35.16 38.75
CA SER A 338 -27.75 36.52 38.30
C SER A 338 -29.08 36.56 37.53
N PRO A 339 -29.76 37.72 37.53
CA PRO A 339 -31.23 37.76 37.58
C PRO A 339 -31.92 37.97 36.23
N THR A 340 -33.09 37.36 36.14
CA THR A 340 -34.37 37.91 35.65
C THR A 340 -34.31 39.04 34.63
N GLN A 341 -34.64 38.74 33.37
CA GLN A 341 -35.39 39.66 32.50
C GLN A 341 -36.44 38.93 31.67
N ASN A 342 -37.68 39.37 31.85
CA ASN A 342 -38.86 39.06 31.06
C ASN A 342 -38.88 39.88 29.76
N ALA A 343 -39.26 39.27 28.64
CA ALA A 343 -40.09 39.82 27.56
C ALA A 343 -40.19 38.76 26.44
N THR A 344 -41.29 38.03 26.29
CA THR A 344 -42.46 38.38 25.45
C THR A 344 -42.07 38.81 24.03
N THR A 345 -42.30 37.95 23.02
CA THR A 345 -43.26 38.17 21.90
C THR A 345 -43.10 37.13 20.78
N THR A 346 -44.16 36.32 20.60
CA THR A 346 -44.89 36.03 19.35
C THR A 346 -44.19 35.97 17.97
N GLY A 347 -44.44 34.88 17.24
CA GLY A 347 -44.60 34.89 15.76
C GLY A 347 -44.06 33.63 15.07
N THR A 348 -44.91 32.66 14.67
CA THR A 348 -45.40 32.44 13.28
C THR A 348 -44.30 32.22 12.23
N ARG A 349 -44.30 31.23 11.33
CA ARG A 349 -45.32 30.33 10.78
C ARG A 349 -44.59 29.22 10.00
N LYS A 350 -45.23 28.05 9.95
CA LYS A 350 -44.97 26.96 8.99
C LYS A 350 -45.15 27.45 7.55
N ALA A 351 -44.32 26.95 6.63
CA ALA A 351 -44.68 26.84 5.22
C ALA A 351 -44.08 25.54 4.64
N HIS A 352 -44.97 24.57 4.41
CA HIS A 352 -44.73 23.43 3.53
C HIS A 352 -44.75 23.93 2.08
N LEU A 353 -43.71 23.64 1.30
CA LEU A 353 -43.76 23.77 -0.14
C LEU A 353 -43.59 22.37 -0.75
N ALA A 354 -44.73 21.79 -1.14
CA ALA A 354 -44.79 20.61 -1.99
C ALA A 354 -44.55 21.06 -3.44
N ILE A 355 -43.52 20.50 -4.09
CA ILE A 355 -43.34 20.60 -5.54
C ILE A 355 -43.45 19.19 -6.10
N ALA A 356 -44.64 18.90 -6.62
CA ALA A 356 -44.93 17.76 -7.49
C ALA A 356 -44.64 18.18 -8.93
N ILE A 357 -43.47 17.83 -9.46
CA ILE A 357 -43.14 17.91 -10.89
C ILE A 357 -42.25 16.71 -11.22
N GLY A 358 -42.66 15.88 -12.18
CA GLY A 358 -41.70 15.11 -12.96
C GLY A 358 -41.91 13.62 -13.19
N CYS A 359 -43.15 13.09 -13.26
CA CYS A 359 -43.37 11.69 -13.70
C CYS A 359 -43.23 11.47 -15.23
N SER A 360 -42.80 12.46 -16.00
CA SER A 360 -42.65 12.38 -17.47
C SER A 360 -41.22 12.13 -17.96
N SER A 361 -40.21 12.15 -17.08
CA SER A 361 -38.79 11.93 -17.47
C SER A 361 -38.46 10.47 -17.74
N THR A 362 -39.09 9.52 -17.01
CA THR A 362 -38.80 8.09 -17.13
C THR A 362 -39.25 7.52 -18.48
N ALA A 363 -40.41 7.92 -18.98
CA ALA A 363 -40.90 7.47 -20.29
C ALA A 363 -40.01 7.95 -21.45
N VAL A 364 -39.50 9.18 -21.38
CA VAL A 364 -38.58 9.73 -22.39
C VAL A 364 -37.24 9.00 -22.35
N LEU A 365 -36.70 8.70 -21.16
CA LEU A 365 -35.45 7.97 -21.00
C LEU A 365 -35.55 6.54 -21.58
N VAL A 366 -36.66 5.84 -21.32
CA VAL A 366 -36.91 4.47 -21.83
C VAL A 366 -37.01 4.46 -23.36
N LEU A 367 -37.70 5.44 -23.97
CA LEU A 367 -37.76 5.57 -25.43
C LEU A 367 -36.40 5.88 -26.06
N LEU A 368 -35.57 6.68 -25.39
CA LEU A 368 -34.20 7.00 -25.83
C LEU A 368 -33.32 5.74 -25.83
N ILE A 369 -33.37 4.95 -24.76
CA ILE A 369 -32.62 3.69 -24.64
C ILE A 369 -33.06 2.68 -25.71
N LEU A 370 -34.38 2.52 -25.91
CA LEU A 370 -34.94 1.64 -26.95
C LEU A 370 -34.48 2.07 -28.37
N GLY A 371 -34.46 3.38 -28.65
CA GLY A 371 -33.99 3.92 -29.93
C GLY A 371 -32.51 3.61 -30.21
N ILE A 372 -31.65 3.76 -29.20
CA ILE A 372 -30.21 3.44 -29.31
C ILE A 372 -30.00 1.94 -29.57
N LEU A 373 -30.71 1.08 -28.85
CA LEU A 373 -30.61 -0.38 -29.03
C LEU A 373 -31.10 -0.84 -30.41
N TYR A 374 -32.20 -0.26 -30.91
CA TYR A 374 -32.70 -0.57 -32.26
C TYR A 374 -31.70 -0.15 -33.35
N ARG A 375 -31.08 1.03 -33.21
CA ARG A 375 -30.07 1.50 -34.15
C ARG A 375 -28.82 0.61 -34.14
N ARG A 376 -28.34 0.20 -32.96
CA ARG A 376 -27.21 -0.74 -32.83
C ARG A 376 -27.49 -2.10 -33.46
N ARG A 377 -28.70 -2.65 -33.29
CA ARG A 377 -29.10 -3.92 -33.93
C ARG A 377 -29.10 -3.83 -35.46
N ARG A 378 -29.53 -2.70 -36.03
CA ARG A 378 -29.61 -2.53 -37.49
C ARG A 378 -28.22 -2.43 -38.14
N MET A 379 -27.25 -1.82 -37.48
CA MET A 379 -25.87 -1.70 -37.98
C MET A 379 -25.11 -3.04 -38.02
N LYS A 380 -25.47 -4.01 -37.16
CA LYS A 380 -24.75 -5.29 -37.08
C LYS A 380 -25.11 -6.30 -38.18
N LYS A 381 -26.12 -6.01 -39.02
CA LYS A 381 -26.63 -6.96 -40.03
C LYS A 381 -25.97 -6.83 -41.42
N GLY A 382 -24.95 -5.99 -41.58
CA GLY A 382 -24.38 -5.64 -42.89
C GLY A 382 -23.15 -6.42 -43.38
N ASN A 383 -22.32 -7.01 -42.50
CA ASN A 383 -21.01 -7.54 -42.91
C ASN A 383 -20.86 -9.05 -42.65
N ARG A 384 -21.55 -9.87 -43.44
CA ARG A 384 -21.13 -11.26 -43.71
C ARG A 384 -21.07 -11.45 -45.22
N ALA A 385 -19.97 -10.97 -45.82
CA ALA A 385 -19.52 -11.43 -47.11
C ALA A 385 -18.50 -12.54 -46.89
N SER A 386 -18.74 -13.64 -47.61
CA SER A 386 -17.95 -14.87 -47.71
C SER A 386 -16.45 -14.61 -47.89
N VAL A 387 -15.63 -15.31 -47.10
CA VAL A 387 -14.25 -15.65 -47.50
C VAL A 387 -14.08 -17.14 -47.28
N GLU A 388 -14.19 -17.84 -48.39
CA GLU A 388 -13.81 -19.22 -48.63
C GLU A 388 -12.31 -19.23 -48.98
N SER A 389 -11.48 -19.92 -48.21
CA SER A 389 -10.14 -20.33 -48.64
C SER A 389 -9.57 -21.45 -47.78
N THR A 390 -9.69 -22.66 -48.34
CA THR A 390 -8.59 -23.56 -48.68
C THR A 390 -7.60 -23.97 -47.59
N THR A 391 -7.81 -25.22 -47.16
CA THR A 391 -6.84 -26.19 -46.65
C THR A 391 -5.43 -26.09 -47.24
N SER A 392 -4.41 -26.06 -46.38
CA SER A 392 -3.18 -26.80 -46.65
C SER A 392 -2.62 -27.39 -45.34
N SER A 393 -2.41 -28.69 -45.40
CA SER A 393 -1.90 -29.57 -44.35
C SER A 393 -0.43 -29.80 -44.66
N ILE A 394 0.48 -29.41 -43.76
CA ILE A 394 1.87 -29.88 -43.73
C ILE A 394 2.31 -29.98 -42.26
N GLU A 395 2.47 -31.23 -41.80
CA GLU A 395 3.20 -31.66 -40.61
C GLU A 395 4.55 -32.22 -41.11
N PRO A 396 5.71 -31.74 -40.58
CA PRO A 396 6.49 -32.51 -39.59
C PRO A 396 7.20 -31.57 -38.57
N PHE A 397 7.59 -31.94 -37.36
CA PHE A 397 8.56 -32.97 -36.99
C PHE A 397 8.33 -33.43 -35.55
N ASN A 398 8.36 -34.75 -35.41
CA ASN A 398 8.31 -35.50 -34.18
C ASN A 398 9.76 -35.79 -33.76
N HIS A 399 10.23 -35.26 -32.62
CA HIS A 399 11.51 -35.66 -32.04
C HIS A 399 11.35 -35.99 -30.55
N ASP A 400 11.43 -37.30 -30.34
CA ASP A 400 11.54 -38.05 -29.10
C ASP A 400 12.90 -37.79 -28.41
N PRO A 401 12.95 -37.38 -27.13
CA PRO A 401 14.19 -37.28 -26.38
C PRO A 401 14.33 -38.46 -25.40
N ALA A 402 14.91 -39.57 -25.86
CA ALA A 402 15.43 -40.61 -24.98
C ALA A 402 16.65 -41.33 -25.58
N SER A 403 17.86 -40.85 -25.25
CA SER A 403 19.03 -41.71 -24.99
C SER A 403 20.26 -40.90 -24.56
N VAL A 404 20.70 -41.21 -23.34
CA VAL A 404 21.95 -40.82 -22.64
C VAL A 404 23.13 -41.59 -23.29
N PRO A 405 24.38 -41.07 -23.36
CA PRO A 405 25.33 -41.29 -22.25
C PRO A 405 26.37 -40.18 -21.97
N ALA A 406 26.75 -40.14 -20.69
CA ALA A 406 27.93 -39.49 -20.16
C ALA A 406 29.23 -39.94 -20.87
N ASN A 407 30.16 -39.02 -21.15
CA ASN A 407 31.48 -38.99 -20.49
C ASN A 407 32.46 -37.92 -21.02
N THR A 408 33.36 -37.54 -20.10
CA THR A 408 34.78 -37.16 -20.25
C THR A 408 35.18 -35.77 -20.77
N HIS A 409 35.75 -34.99 -19.83
CA HIS A 409 37.06 -34.33 -19.91
C HIS A 409 37.66 -34.10 -21.31
N ARG A 410 37.86 -32.83 -21.70
CA ARG A 410 39.18 -32.41 -22.19
C ARG A 410 39.45 -30.90 -22.07
N LYS A 411 40.67 -30.67 -21.63
CA LYS A 411 41.42 -29.44 -21.38
C LYS A 411 41.91 -28.83 -22.70
N GLY A 412 41.87 -27.50 -22.79
CA GLY A 412 42.54 -26.65 -23.79
C GLY A 412 42.09 -25.22 -23.54
N GLN A 413 42.82 -24.41 -22.77
CA GLN A 413 44.03 -23.69 -23.15
C GLN A 413 43.80 -22.83 -24.41
N GLN A 414 43.39 -21.58 -24.20
CA GLN A 414 43.74 -20.50 -25.11
C GLN A 414 44.14 -19.25 -24.32
N LEU A 415 45.34 -18.83 -24.67
CA LEU A 415 46.10 -17.67 -24.26
C LEU A 415 45.61 -16.45 -25.07
N SER A 416 45.61 -15.27 -24.43
CA SER A 416 45.55 -13.89 -24.97
C SER A 416 44.67 -13.07 -24.01
N GLU A 417 45.00 -11.87 -23.55
CA GLU A 417 46.00 -10.91 -23.94
C GLU A 417 46.19 -9.95 -22.76
N VAL A 418 47.44 -9.55 -22.54
CA VAL A 418 47.84 -8.62 -21.50
C VAL A 418 47.32 -7.23 -21.85
N GLN A 419 46.49 -6.64 -20.99
CA GLN A 419 46.27 -5.20 -20.97
C GLN A 419 46.78 -4.67 -19.64
N GLU A 420 47.91 -3.96 -19.70
CA GLU A 420 48.50 -3.23 -18.59
C GLU A 420 47.52 -2.19 -18.06
N GLN A 421 47.16 -2.30 -16.78
CA GLN A 421 46.57 -1.19 -16.02
C GLN A 421 47.68 -0.47 -15.24
N PRO A 422 47.68 0.88 -15.22
CA PRO A 422 48.62 1.66 -14.44
C PRO A 422 48.32 1.51 -12.94
N ILE A 423 49.37 1.21 -12.18
CA ILE A 423 49.40 1.25 -10.72
C ILE A 423 49.24 2.72 -10.30
N PHE A 424 48.06 3.08 -9.81
CA PHE A 424 47.87 4.29 -9.01
C PHE A 424 48.15 3.96 -7.55
N GLU A 425 49.23 4.54 -7.04
CA GLU A 425 49.61 4.62 -5.64
C GLU A 425 48.60 5.51 -4.88
N PRO A 426 47.86 5.02 -3.89
CA PRO A 426 47.03 5.88 -3.07
C PRO A 426 47.90 6.62 -2.05
N ALA A 427 47.95 7.94 -2.20
CA ALA A 427 48.44 8.87 -1.19
C ALA A 427 47.73 8.61 0.15
N GLY A 428 48.51 8.66 1.23
CA GLY A 428 48.06 8.40 2.59
C GLY A 428 46.85 9.23 2.99
N VAL A 429 45.77 8.53 3.35
CA VAL A 429 44.64 9.10 4.05
C VAL A 429 44.95 9.08 5.53
N GLU A 430 45.00 10.28 6.10
CA GLU A 430 45.18 10.56 7.52
C GLU A 430 44.05 9.92 8.33
N ALA A 431 44.40 9.30 9.47
CA ALA A 431 43.43 8.66 10.34
C ALA A 431 42.45 9.69 10.94
N PRO A 432 41.15 9.37 11.05
CA PRO A 432 40.19 10.25 11.72
C PRO A 432 40.52 10.38 13.22
N PRO A 433 40.21 11.52 13.86
CA PRO A 433 40.51 11.74 15.26
C PRO A 433 39.75 10.74 16.15
N SER A 434 40.54 10.00 16.93
CA SER A 434 40.08 9.16 18.04
C SER A 434 39.35 10.03 19.06
N TYR A 435 38.06 9.74 19.30
CA TYR A 435 37.35 10.30 20.44
C TYR A 435 37.87 9.62 21.71
N ASP A 436 38.65 10.37 22.50
CA ASP A 436 38.98 10.04 23.87
C ASP A 436 37.69 9.95 24.70
N THR A 437 37.28 8.74 25.04
CA THR A 437 36.37 8.50 26.17
C THR A 437 37.16 8.67 27.47
N GLU A 438 36.86 9.76 28.18
CA GLU A 438 37.24 9.99 29.57
C GLU A 438 36.81 8.82 30.48
N PRO A 439 37.63 8.40 31.45
CA PRO A 439 37.32 7.27 32.31
C PRO A 439 36.30 7.65 33.39
N HIS A 440 35.21 6.90 33.43
CA HIS A 440 34.23 6.90 34.51
C HIS A 440 34.91 6.45 35.82
N VAL A 441 35.00 7.36 36.78
CA VAL A 441 35.46 7.10 38.14
C VAL A 441 34.48 6.16 38.82
N HIS A 442 34.89 4.91 39.04
CA HIS A 442 34.17 3.93 39.86
C HIS A 442 34.61 4.12 41.32
N ASP A 443 33.83 4.89 42.08
CA ASP A 443 34.01 5.06 43.52
C ASP A 443 33.64 3.75 44.23
N SER A 444 34.66 2.95 44.52
CA SER A 444 34.56 1.72 45.31
C SER A 444 34.93 2.05 46.75
N ARG A 445 33.93 2.46 47.55
CA ARG A 445 34.09 2.53 49.00
C ARG A 445 34.15 1.13 49.60
N LEU A 446 35.35 0.78 50.06
CA LEU A 446 35.63 -0.30 50.99
C LEU A 446 34.81 -0.14 52.28
N ASN A 447 34.05 -1.17 52.64
CA ASN A 447 33.72 -1.46 54.03
C ASN A 447 34.73 -2.50 54.55
N THR A 448 35.63 -2.02 55.41
CA THR A 448 36.54 -2.79 56.25
C THR A 448 35.83 -3.15 57.56
N GLU A 449 35.67 -4.44 57.86
CA GLU A 449 35.52 -4.93 59.23
C GLU A 449 36.70 -5.85 59.57
N PRO A 450 37.32 -5.69 60.76
CA PRO A 450 38.51 -6.44 61.15
C PRO A 450 38.16 -7.74 61.89
N ILE A 451 38.83 -8.83 61.51
CA ILE A 451 39.02 -10.01 62.36
C ILE A 451 40.37 -9.85 63.06
N GLY A 452 40.34 -9.78 64.40
CA GLY A 452 41.55 -9.73 65.23
C GLY A 452 41.28 -10.32 66.61
N ILE A 453 41.88 -11.49 66.83
CA ILE A 453 41.73 -12.42 67.95
C ILE A 453 42.58 -11.98 69.15
N ALA A 454 42.14 -12.40 70.34
CA ALA A 454 42.77 -12.33 71.66
C ALA A 454 44.31 -12.48 71.69
N LEU A 455 45.00 -11.56 72.38
CA LEU A 455 45.59 -11.72 73.73
C LEU A 455 46.29 -10.43 74.15
#